data_AF-A0A346PD90-F1
#
_entry.id   AF-A0A346PD90-F1
#
_cell.length_a   1.000
_cell.length_b   1.000
_cell.length_c   1.000
_cell.angle_alpha   90.00
_cell.angle_beta   90.00
_cell.angle_gamma   90.00
#
_symmetry.space_group_name_H-M   'P 1'
#
loop_
_entity.id
_entity.type
_entity.pdbx_description
1 polymer ?
#
loop_
_entity_poly.entity_id
_entity_poly.type
_entity_poly.pdbx_seq_one_letter_code
_entity_poly.pdbx_strand_id
1 'polypeptide(L)' 'MRAMSDRKRDDLLIAVALTEFSVQYEGVDPELSRRAWLLAADRLLEYEVEPREAINCLDIGGSSNS' A
#
# COMPACT_ATOMS: atom_id res chain seq x y z
N MET A 1 -13.72 -7.88 -15.76
CA MET A 1 -13.11 -7.32 -14.54
C MET A 1 -14.08 -7.46 -13.40
N ARG A 2 -13.71 -8.15 -12.32
CA ARG A 2 -14.50 -8.13 -11.08
C ARG A 2 -14.23 -6.78 -10.41
N ALA A 3 -15.27 -6.02 -10.10
CA ALA A 3 -15.11 -4.75 -9.39
C ALA A 3 -14.35 -4.99 -8.08
N MET A 4 -13.37 -4.13 -7.79
CA MET A 4 -12.70 -4.13 -6.50
C MET A 4 -13.73 -3.75 -5.44
N SER A 5 -13.77 -4.48 -4.32
CA SER A 5 -14.59 -4.04 -3.19
C SER A 5 -13.99 -2.77 -2.59
N ASP A 6 -14.84 -1.87 -2.09
CA ASP A 6 -14.40 -0.64 -1.42
C ASP A 6 -13.40 -0.96 -0.29
N ARG A 7 -13.65 -2.05 0.44
CA ARG A 7 -12.73 -2.55 1.48
C ARG A 7 -11.34 -2.90 0.94
N LYS A 8 -11.25 -3.62 -0.19
CA LYS A 8 -9.94 -3.93 -0.80
C LYS A 8 -9.23 -2.66 -1.25
N ARG A 9 -9.97 -1.69 -1.80
CA ARG A 9 -9.40 -0.39 -2.20
C ARG A 9 -8.84 0.37 -0.99
N ASP A 10 -9.60 0.44 0.09
CA ASP A 10 -9.19 1.14 1.32
C ASP A 10 -7.96 0.49 1.96
N ASP A 11 -7.93 -0.83 2.05
CA ASP A 11 -6.78 -1.55 2.61
C ASP A 11 -5.51 -1.37 1.79
N LEU A 12 -5.62 -1.34 0.45
CA LEU A 12 -4.49 -1.03 -0.43
C LEU A 12 -4.03 0.42 -0.27
N LEU A 13 -4.95 1.39 -0.13
CA LEU A 13 -4.59 2.79 0.14
C LEU A 13 -3.87 2.94 1.47
N ILE A 14 -4.34 2.27 2.51
CA ILE A 14 -3.71 2.23 3.84
C ILE A 14 -2.30 1.63 3.73
N ALA A 15 -2.13 0.52 2.99
CA ALA A 15 -0.83 -0.10 2.81
C ALA A 15 0.18 0.82 2.11
N VAL A 16 -0.25 1.56 1.09
CA VAL A 16 0.59 2.55 0.40
C VAL A 16 0.98 3.69 1.35
N ALA A 17 0.02 4.26 2.08
CA ALA A 17 0.28 5.35 3.02
C ALA A 17 1.23 4.93 4.15
N LEU A 18 1.06 3.72 4.69
CA LEU A 18 1.95 3.17 5.73
C LEU A 18 3.36 2.90 5.20
N THR A 19 3.48 2.48 3.94
CA THR A 19 4.76 2.30 3.27
C THR A 19 5.48 3.64 3.15
N GLU A 20 4.81 4.67 2.63
CA GLU A 20 5.38 6.02 2.53
C GLU A 20 5.77 6.57 3.90
N PHE A 21 4.90 6.42 4.90
CA PHE A 21 5.16 6.81 6.27
C PHE A 21 6.38 6.09 6.86
N SER A 22 6.54 4.78 6.59
CA SER A 22 7.69 4.02 7.09
C SER A 22 9.02 4.61 6.59
N VAL A 23 9.09 4.97 5.30
CA VAL A 23 10.29 5.57 4.70
C VAL A 23 10.57 6.95 5.28
N GLN A 24 9.53 7.77 5.48
CA GLN A 24 9.68 9.11 6.05
C GLN A 24 10.23 9.10 7.49
N TYR A 25 9.86 8.08 8.28
CA TYR A 25 10.22 8.00 9.70
C TYR A 25 11.42 7.11 10.01
N GLU A 26 12.04 6.48 9.01
CA GLU A 26 13.17 5.55 9.21
C GLU A 26 14.33 6.18 10.00
N GLY A 27 14.65 7.45 9.73
CA GLY A 27 15.70 8.19 10.44
C GLY A 27 15.26 8.90 11.72
N VAL A 28 13.95 9.01 11.97
CA VAL A 28 13.37 9.77 13.10
C VAL A 28 12.99 8.82 14.24
N ASP A 29 12.29 7.74 13.91
CA ASP A 29 11.90 6.68 14.83
C ASP A 29 11.91 5.33 14.07
N PRO A 30 13.03 4.59 14.14
CA PRO A 30 13.18 3.33 13.42
C PRO A 30 12.16 2.25 13.84
N GLU A 31 11.71 2.26 15.09
CA GLU A 31 10.74 1.29 15.58
C GLU A 31 9.33 1.61 15.05
N LEU A 32 8.97 2.89 15.03
CA LEU A 32 7.72 3.35 14.41
C LEU A 32 7.71 3.08 12.90
N SER A 33 8.82 3.37 12.21
CA SER A 33 9.00 3.03 10.79
C SER A 33 8.81 1.54 10.54
N ARG A 34 9.49 0.69 11.31
CA ARG A 34 9.37 -0.77 11.21
C ARG A 34 7.93 -1.25 11.43
N ARG A 35 7.22 -0.70 12.40
CA ARG A 35 5.81 -1.04 12.67
C ARG A 35 4.90 -0.66 11.53
N ALA A 36 5.09 0.54 10.95
CA ALA A 36 4.32 0.97 9.80
C ALA A 36 4.55 0.06 8.59
N TRP A 37 5.80 -0.34 8.32
CA TRP A 37 6.14 -1.30 7.28
C TRP A 37 5.46 -2.65 7.47
N LEU A 38 5.52 -3.22 8.68
CA LEU A 38 4.87 -4.50 8.97
C LEU A 38 3.35 -4.44 8.83
N LEU A 39 2.74 -3.32 9.24
CA LEU A 39 1.30 -3.13 9.10
C LEU A 39 0.88 -2.96 7.63
N ALA A 40 1.71 -2.31 6.80
CA ALA A 40 1.50 -2.25 5.36
C ALA A 40 1.56 -3.65 4.73
N ALA A 41 2.58 -4.44 5.08
CA ALA A 41 2.74 -5.80 4.58
C ALA A 41 1.55 -6.70 4.97
N ASP A 42 1.04 -6.58 6.18
CA ASP A 42 -0.14 -7.32 6.66
C ASP A 42 -1.39 -7.04 5.79
N ARG A 43 -1.63 -5.77 5.45
CA ARG A 43 -2.74 -5.38 4.55
C ARG A 43 -2.58 -5.92 3.13
N LEU A 44 -1.34 -6.02 2.63
CA LEU A 44 -1.05 -6.56 1.30
C LEU A 44 -1.22 -8.08 1.23
N LEU A 45 -0.78 -8.79 2.29
CA LEU A 45 -0.90 -10.24 2.40
C LEU A 45 -2.35 -10.72 2.39
N GLU A 46 -3.29 -9.97 2.98
CA GLU A 46 -4.73 -10.29 2.96
C GLU A 46 -5.27 -10.46 1.53
N TYR A 47 -4.67 -9.79 0.56
CA TYR A 47 -5.12 -9.79 -0.84
C TYR A 47 -4.17 -10.50 -1.80
N GLU A 48 -3.09 -11.09 -1.30
CA GLU A 48 -2.01 -11.69 -2.10
C GLU A 48 -1.44 -10.71 -3.15
N VAL A 49 -1.31 -9.43 -2.77
CA VAL A 49 -0.88 -8.35 -3.66
C VAL A 49 0.54 -7.91 -3.30
N GLU A 50 1.44 -7.83 -4.27
CA GLU A 50 2.75 -7.20 -4.06
C GLU A 50 2.64 -5.66 -4.01
N PRO A 51 3.57 -4.94 -3.35
CA PRO A 51 3.52 -3.47 -3.27
C PRO A 51 3.36 -2.75 -4.63
N ARG A 52 4.00 -3.27 -5.69
CA ARG A 52 3.87 -2.71 -7.04
C ARG A 52 2.49 -2.96 -7.66
N GLU A 53 1.91 -4.11 -7.36
CA GLU A 53 0.59 -4.49 -7.81
C GLU A 53 -0.50 -3.69 -7.09
N ALA A 54 -0.27 -3.28 -5.84
CA ALA A 54 -1.17 -2.41 -5.09
C ALA A 54 -1.36 -1.06 -5.78
N ILE A 55 -0.28 -0.47 -6.29
CA ILE A 55 -0.31 0.80 -7.05
C ILE A 55 -1.12 0.63 -8.34
N ASN A 56 -0.89 -0.46 -9.08
CA ASN A 56 -1.62 -0.79 -10.30
C ASN A 56 -3.11 -1.07 -10.02
N CYS A 57 -3.41 -1.77 -8.93
CA CYS A 57 -4.77 -2.06 -8.47
C CYS A 57 -5.54 -0.78 -8.15
N LEU A 58 -4.86 0.20 -7.54
CA LEU A 58 -5.46 1.47 -7.16
C LEU A 58 -5.59 2.47 -8.31
N ASP A 59 -5.03 2.16 -9.49
CA ASP A 59 -4.88 3.08 -10.63
C ASP A 59 -4.16 4.39 -10.23
N ILE A 60 -3.22 4.28 -9.30
CA ILE A 60 -2.41 5.42 -8.86
C ILE A 60 -1.24 5.55 -9.84
N GLY A 61 -1.28 6.59 -10.68
CA GLY A 61 -0.25 6.85 -11.70
C GLY A 61 -0.71 6.65 -13.14
N GLY A 62 -2.03 6.68 -13.39
CA GLY A 62 -2.69 6.49 -14.68
C GLY A 62 -1.83 6.78 -15.91
N SER A 63 -1.43 5.73 -16.60
CA SER A 63 -1.15 5.82 -18.03
C SER A 63 -2.49 5.68 -18.77
N SER A 64 -3.26 6.77 -18.78
CA SER A 64 -4.05 7.09 -19.97
C SER A 64 -3.04 7.47 -21.05
N ASN A 65 -2.49 6.48 -21.76
CA ASN A 65 -1.85 6.74 -23.04
C ASN A 65 -2.13 5.59 -24.01
N SER A 66 -2.91 5.92 -25.03
CA SER A 66 -3.29 5.17 -26.25
C SER A 66 -4.60 4.40 -26.20
#